data_AF-A0A017H8F9-F1
#
_entry.id   AF-A0A017H8F9-F1
#
_cell.length_a   1.000
_cell.length_b   1.000
_cell.length_c   1.000
_cell.angle_alpha   90.00
_cell.angle_beta   90.00
_cell.angle_gamma   90.00
#
_symmetry.space_group_name_H-M   'P 1'
#
loop_
_entity.id
_entity.type
_entity.pdbx_description
1 polymer ?
#
loop_
_entity_poly.entity_id
_entity_poly.type
_entity_poly.pdbx_seq_one_letter_code
_entity_poly.pdbx_strand_id
1 'polypeptide(L)' 'MAQTATRSIAATLIAPFAAIGRGLVALAETGPRMQQVRRLNEMSDEDLEALGTTRAEMVRKIFGGAIYL' A
#
# COMPACT_ATOMS: atom_id res chain seq x y z
N MET A 1 26.28 -26.37 10.10
CA MET A 1 25.66 -27.12 8.99
C MET A 1 25.10 -26.11 8.01
N ALA A 2 25.77 -25.91 6.87
CA ALA A 2 25.34 -24.97 5.85
C ALA A 2 24.17 -25.57 5.08
N GLN A 3 22.99 -24.94 5.17
CA GLN A 3 21.84 -25.32 4.35
C GLN A 3 22.10 -24.84 2.93
N THR A 4 22.60 -25.73 2.06
CA THR A 4 22.63 -25.50 0.62
C THR A 4 21.19 -25.49 0.13
N ALA A 5 20.61 -24.31 -0.02
CA ALA A 5 19.28 -24.14 -0.57
C ALA A 5 19.27 -24.68 -2.01
N THR A 6 18.72 -25.87 -2.21
CA THR A 6 18.40 -26.39 -3.56
C THR A 6 17.39 -25.44 -4.18
N ARG A 7 17.88 -24.48 -4.97
CA ARG A 7 17.02 -23.53 -5.67
C ARG A 7 16.25 -24.31 -6.72
N SER A 8 14.96 -24.53 -6.46
CA SER A 8 14.08 -25.19 -7.41
C SER A 8 14.12 -24.45 -8.75
N ILE A 9 14.25 -25.19 -9.86
CA ILE A 9 14.21 -24.63 -11.22
C ILE A 9 12.93 -23.79 -11.41
N ALA A 10 11.80 -24.25 -10.85
CA ALA A 10 10.55 -23.50 -10.84
C ALA A 10 10.67 -22.15 -10.09
N ALA A 11 11.36 -22.12 -8.95
CA ALA A 11 11.60 -20.89 -8.20
C ALA A 11 12.46 -19.89 -9.00
N THR A 12 13.44 -20.37 -9.77
CA THR A 12 14.27 -19.53 -10.63
C THR A 12 13.45 -18.94 -11.79
N LEU A 13 12.54 -19.72 -12.38
CA LEU A 13 11.66 -19.26 -13.46
C LEU A 13 10.60 -18.25 -12.97
N ILE A 14 10.10 -18.40 -11.73
CA ILE A 14 9.09 -17.50 -11.15
C ILE A 14 9.71 -16.22 -10.54
N ALA A 15 11.01 -16.26 -10.19
CA ALA A 15 11.74 -15.14 -9.57
C ALA A 15 11.49 -13.76 -10.19
N PRO A 16 11.49 -13.55 -11.53
CA PRO A 16 11.24 -12.23 -12.12
C PRO A 16 9.82 -11.72 -11.84
N PHE A 17 8.78 -12.56 -11.93
CA PHE A 17 7.41 -12.16 -11.63
C PHE A 17 7.24 -11.78 -10.17
N ALA A 18 7.84 -12.56 -9.27
CA ALA A 18 7.85 -12.24 -7.85
C ALA A 18 8.60 -10.91 -7.57
N ALA A 19 9.67 -10.63 -8.30
CA ALA A 19 10.40 -9.36 -8.17
C ALA A 19 9.57 -8.17 -8.66
N ILE A 20 8.89 -8.29 -9.80
CA ILE A 20 7.96 -7.27 -10.31
C ILE A 20 6.84 -7.02 -9.30
N GLY A 21 6.20 -8.08 -8.80
CA GLY A 21 5.15 -7.96 -7.78
C GLY A 21 5.62 -7.23 -6.53
N ARG A 22 6.79 -7.59 -5.99
CA ARG A 22 7.40 -6.86 -4.86
C ARG A 22 7.70 -5.41 -5.19
N GLY A 23 8.15 -5.11 -6.42
CA GLY A 23 8.38 -3.75 -6.88
C GLY A 23 7.10 -2.92 -6.94
N LEU A 24 6.00 -3.50 -7.43
CA LEU A 24 4.68 -2.85 -7.44
C LEU A 24 4.17 -2.59 -6.02
N VAL A 25 4.36 -3.53 -5.09
CA VAL A 25 4.00 -3.35 -3.67
C VAL A 25 4.82 -2.21 -3.05
N ALA A 26 6.14 -2.19 -3.23
CA ALA A 26 7.00 -1.13 -2.71
C ALA A 26 6.64 0.25 -3.30
N LEU A 27 6.29 0.31 -4.58
CA LEU A 27 5.81 1.53 -5.23
C LEU A 27 4.46 2.00 -4.66
N ALA A 28 3.55 1.07 -4.38
CA ALA A 28 2.26 1.39 -3.75
C ALA A 28 2.43 1.88 -2.31
N GLU A 29 3.34 1.27 -1.54
CA GLU A 29 3.63 1.64 -0.15
C GLU A 29 4.28 3.02 -0.01
N THR A 30 5.11 3.43 -0.98
CA THR A 30 5.81 4.71 -0.99
C THR A 30 4.98 5.87 -1.56
N GLY A 31 3.84 5.58 -2.17
CA GLY A 31 3.01 6.59 -2.83
C GLY A 31 2.45 7.66 -1.89
N PRO A 32 2.25 8.90 -2.36
CA PRO A 32 1.71 10.01 -1.56
C PRO A 32 0.29 9.74 -1.04
N ARG A 33 -0.47 8.85 -1.69
CA ARG A 33 -1.79 8.40 -1.20
C ARG A 33 -1.65 7.55 0.05
N MET A 34 -0.67 6.66 0.10
CA MET A 34 -0.48 5.78 1.25
C MET A 34 -0.04 6.56 2.49
N GLN A 35 0.74 7.64 2.32
CA GLN A 35 1.03 8.59 3.40
C GLN A 35 -0.24 9.26 3.93
N GLN A 36 -1.15 9.68 3.05
CA GLN A 36 -2.44 10.27 3.47
C GLN A 36 -3.33 9.26 4.21
N VAL A 37 -3.34 7.99 3.78
CA VAL A 37 -4.06 6.93 4.51
C VAL A 37 -3.46 6.69 5.89
N ARG A 38 -2.12 6.64 6.01
CA ARG A 38 -1.45 6.51 7.32
C ARG A 38 -1.84 7.66 8.24
N ARG A 39 -1.77 8.90 7.74
CA ARG A 39 -2.18 10.09 8.50
C ARG A 39 -3.65 10.03 8.92
N LEU A 40 -4.55 9.58 8.04
CA LEU A 40 -5.97 9.39 8.38
C LEU A 40 -6.17 8.31 9.46
N ASN A 41 -5.40 7.24 9.44
CA ASN A 41 -5.46 6.18 10.45
C ASN A 41 -4.89 6.61 11.81
N GLU A 42 -3.98 7.58 11.81
CA GLU A 42 -3.45 8.20 13.03
C GLU A 42 -4.42 9.20 13.68
N MET A 43 -5.43 9.68 12.94
CA MET A 43 -6.44 10.61 13.47
C MET A 43 -7.55 9.86 14.22
N SER A 44 -7.91 10.40 15.40
CA SER A 44 -9.05 9.91 16.16
C SER A 44 -10.38 10.35 15.53
N ASP A 45 -11.49 9.77 15.98
CA ASP A 45 -12.79 10.16 15.47
C ASP A 45 -13.20 11.56 15.97
N GLU A 46 -12.76 11.96 17.18
CA GLU A 46 -12.93 13.32 17.70
C GLU A 46 -12.16 14.37 16.86
N ASP A 47 -10.96 14.03 16.39
CA ASP A 47 -10.19 14.89 15.47
C ASP A 47 -10.92 15.05 14.13
N LEU A 48 -11.57 13.99 13.64
CA LEU A 48 -12.36 14.04 12.42
C LEU A 48 -13.62 14.89 12.60
N GLU A 49 -14.30 14.77 13.74
CA GLU A 49 -15.45 15.62 14.11
C GLU A 49 -15.07 17.09 14.23
N ALA A 50 -13.92 17.40 14.85
CA ALA A 50 -13.39 18.76 14.96
C ALA A 50 -13.10 19.40 13.58
N LEU A 51 -12.72 18.57 12.60
CA LEU A 51 -12.54 18.96 11.20
C LEU A 51 -13.84 18.97 10.39
N GLY A 52 -14.97 18.59 11.01
CA GLY A 52 -16.28 18.53 10.35
C GLY A 52 -16.32 17.52 9.20
N THR A 53 -15.53 16.45 9.27
CA THR A 53 -15.44 15.42 8.22
C THR A 53 -15.66 14.04 8.81
N THR A 54 -16.05 13.09 7.96
CA THR A 54 -16.06 11.67 8.32
C THR A 54 -14.84 10.93 7.77
N ARG A 55 -14.50 9.80 8.40
CA ARG A 55 -13.44 8.90 7.89
C ARG A 55 -13.71 8.47 6.45
N ALA A 56 -14.98 8.20 6.11
CA ALA A 56 -15.40 7.82 4.77
C ALA A 56 -15.22 8.95 3.73
N GLU A 57 -15.49 10.20 4.10
CA GLU A 57 -15.22 11.35 3.23
C GLU A 57 -13.74 11.57 2.99
N MET A 58 -12.91 11.41 4.02
CA MET A 58 -11.45 11.52 3.88
C MET A 58 -10.90 10.43 2.96
N VAL A 59 -11.38 9.19 3.08
CA VAL A 59 -11.05 8.11 2.14
C VAL A 59 -11.49 8.49 0.72
N ARG A 60 -12.73 8.97 0.55
CA ARG A 60 -13.20 9.47 -0.76
C ARG A 60 -12.36 10.62 -1.30
N LYS A 61 -11.83 11.50 -0.45
CA LYS A 61 -10.95 12.60 -0.88
C LYS A 61 -9.58 12.09 -1.33
N ILE A 62 -9.01 11.11 -0.62
CA ILE A 62 -7.72 10.50 -0.93
C ILE A 62 -7.76 9.72 -2.26
N PHE A 63 -8.88 9.03 -2.54
CA PHE A 63 -9.01 8.14 -3.70
C PHE A 63 -9.94 8.65 -4.81
N GLY A 64 -10.77 9.65 -4.55
CA GLY A 64 -11.85 10.08 -5.46
C GLY A 64 -11.36 10.67 -6.78
N GLY A 65 -10.16 11.26 -6.82
CA GLY A 65 -9.54 11.72 -8.06
C GLY A 65 -9.06 10.61 -8.99
N ALA A 66 -9.06 9.34 -8.55
CA ALA A 66 -8.61 8.20 -9.35
C ALA A 66 -9.75 7.49 -10.11
N ILE A 67 -11.02 7.78 -9.80
CA ILE A 67 -12.19 7.14 -10.44
C ILE A 67 -12.66 7.90 -11.71
N TYR A 68 -12.12 9.10 -11.97
CA TYR A 68 -12.37 9.87 -13.19
C TYR A 68 -11.20 9.76 -14.19
N LEU A 69 -10.79 8.55 -14.52
CA LEU A 69 -9.89 8.24 -15.65
C LEU A 69 -10.57 7.24 -16.58
#